data_AF-A0A6A6ZAN7-F1
#
_entry.id   AF-A0A6A6ZAN7-F1
#
_cell.length_a   1.000
_cell.length_b   1.000
_cell.length_c   1.000
_cell.angle_alpha   90.00
_cell.angle_beta   90.00
_cell.angle_gamma   90.00
#
_symmetry.space_group_name_H-M   'P 1'
#
loop_
_entity.id
_entity.type
_entity.pdbx_description
1 polymer ?
#
loop_
_entity_poly.entity_id
_entity_poly.type
_entity_poly.pdbx_seq_one_letter_code
_entity_poly.pdbx_strand_id
1 'polypeptide(L)'
;SREPVAKAKSAVEKLLTGQIAADGDGPITDPFYFRPSSKSFLNNLGAAHRVFIHQDLRRSVIRLYGDDTGIEQVERALVAKCAELKEHSHTVILDPEALAFALKGGFRQIVAALGKDKVKLDIINNP
;
A
#
# COMPACT_ATOMS: atom_id res chain seq x y z
N SER A 1 -30.58 -32.62 -2.47
CA SER A 1 -30.63 -31.16 -2.33
C SER A 1 -29.24 -30.58 -2.60
N ARG A 2 -29.03 -29.87 -3.72
CA ARG A 2 -27.73 -29.28 -4.12
C ARG A 2 -27.60 -27.78 -3.78
N GLU A 3 -28.73 -27.14 -3.49
CA GLU A 3 -28.83 -25.69 -3.26
C GLU A 3 -28.06 -25.20 -2.00
N PRO A 4 -28.09 -25.91 -0.85
CA PRO A 4 -27.33 -25.50 0.34
C PRO A 4 -25.81 -25.56 0.11
N VAL A 5 -25.35 -26.57 -0.65
CA VAL A 5 -23.94 -26.74 -1.00
C VAL A 5 -23.48 -25.64 -1.95
N ALA A 6 -24.31 -25.29 -2.94
CA ALA A 6 -24.03 -24.18 -3.84
C ALA A 6 -23.93 -22.84 -3.09
N LYS A 7 -24.86 -22.56 -2.17
CA LYS A 7 -24.83 -21.34 -1.34
C LYS A 7 -23.59 -21.30 -0.44
N ALA A 8 -23.24 -22.42 0.21
CA ALA A 8 -22.03 -22.51 1.02
C ALA A 8 -20.75 -22.29 0.19
N LYS A 9 -20.67 -22.89 -1.01
CA LYS A 9 -19.53 -22.70 -1.92
C LYS A 9 -19.38 -21.24 -2.33
N SER A 10 -20.44 -20.58 -2.77
CA SER A 10 -20.39 -19.16 -3.15
C SER A 10 -20.01 -18.26 -1.98
N ALA A 11 -20.46 -18.56 -0.77
CA ALA A 11 -20.05 -17.82 0.43
C ALA A 11 -18.54 -17.96 0.70
N VAL A 12 -17.98 -19.18 0.58
CA VAL A 12 -16.54 -19.42 0.72
C VAL A 12 -15.74 -18.73 -0.38
N GLU A 13 -16.19 -18.79 -1.63
CA GLU A 13 -15.52 -18.10 -2.75
C GLU A 13 -15.52 -16.57 -2.55
N LYS A 14 -16.60 -16.01 -2.02
CA LYS A 14 -16.68 -14.60 -1.66
C LYS A 14 -15.67 -14.24 -0.55
N LEU A 15 -15.57 -15.07 0.49
CA LEU A 15 -14.58 -14.89 1.56
C LEU A 15 -13.13 -15.00 1.04
N LEU A 16 -12.85 -15.95 0.14
CA LEU A 16 -11.51 -16.18 -0.41
C LEU A 16 -11.08 -15.09 -1.40
N THR A 17 -12.02 -14.36 -2.00
CA THR A 17 -11.70 -13.26 -2.91
C THR A 17 -11.06 -12.08 -2.16
N GLY A 18 -11.51 -11.83 -0.92
CA GLY A 18 -11.10 -10.67 -0.13
C GLY A 18 -11.60 -9.36 -0.73
N GLN A 19 -11.66 -8.30 0.08
CA GLN A 19 -12.00 -6.95 -0.35
C GLN A 19 -10.73 -6.19 -0.74
N ILE A 20 -10.75 -5.47 -1.87
CA ILE A 20 -9.68 -4.53 -2.19
C ILE A 20 -9.89 -3.29 -1.34
N ALA A 21 -8.88 -2.92 -0.55
CA ALA A 21 -8.94 -1.71 0.28
C ALA A 21 -9.13 -0.47 -0.60
N ALA A 22 -10.15 0.34 -0.29
CA ALA A 22 -10.49 1.54 -1.05
C ALA A 22 -10.65 2.77 -0.14
N ASP A 23 -10.46 3.97 -0.71
CA ASP A 23 -10.64 5.26 -0.03
C ASP A 23 -11.97 5.95 -0.37
N GLY A 24 -12.88 5.24 -1.05
CA GLY A 24 -14.15 5.74 -1.56
C GLY A 24 -14.10 6.11 -3.05
N ASP A 25 -12.96 6.58 -3.55
CA ASP A 25 -12.77 6.97 -4.95
C ASP A 25 -12.01 5.90 -5.76
N GLY A 26 -11.18 5.11 -5.10
CA GLY A 26 -10.49 4.01 -5.74
C GLY A 26 -9.66 3.14 -4.79
N PRO A 27 -8.86 2.21 -5.35
CA PRO A 27 -7.98 1.37 -4.57
C PRO A 27 -6.89 2.19 -3.87
N ILE A 28 -6.62 1.87 -2.60
CA ILE A 28 -5.49 2.45 -1.86
C ILE A 28 -4.19 1.83 -2.40
N THR A 29 -3.35 2.68 -3.01
CA THR A 29 -2.18 2.25 -3.79
C THR A 29 -0.88 2.93 -3.37
N ASP A 30 -0.85 3.58 -2.19
CA ASP A 30 0.36 4.30 -1.75
C ASP A 30 1.59 3.36 -1.71
N PRO A 31 2.71 3.72 -2.37
CA PRO A 31 3.89 2.88 -2.47
C PRO A 31 4.47 2.44 -1.11
N PHE A 32 4.24 3.20 -0.03
CA PHE A 32 4.65 2.81 1.31
C PHE A 32 4.15 1.40 1.67
N TYR A 33 2.90 1.08 1.34
CA TYR A 33 2.28 -0.21 1.64
C TYR A 33 2.82 -1.39 0.84
N PHE A 34 3.80 -1.18 -0.03
CA PHE A 34 4.43 -2.27 -0.77
C PHE A 34 5.94 -2.36 -0.47
N ARG A 35 6.40 -1.61 0.54
CA ARG A 35 7.78 -1.64 1.05
C ARG A 35 7.89 -2.54 2.29
N PRO A 36 9.04 -3.18 2.52
CA PRO A 36 9.28 -3.99 3.73
C PRO A 36 9.02 -3.23 5.04
N SER A 37 9.32 -1.93 5.07
CA SER A 37 9.10 -1.05 6.22
C SER A 37 7.64 -0.95 6.68
N SER A 38 6.67 -1.22 5.81
CA SER A 38 5.24 -1.17 6.15
C SER A 38 4.75 -2.42 6.90
N LYS A 39 5.52 -3.51 6.89
CA LYS A 39 5.06 -4.82 7.40
C LYS A 39 4.59 -4.77 8.86
N SER A 40 5.35 -4.10 9.73
CA SER A 40 4.96 -4.00 11.14
C SER A 40 3.70 -3.16 11.32
N PHE A 41 3.55 -2.08 10.56
CA PHE A 41 2.34 -1.25 10.60
C PHE A 41 1.10 -2.06 10.19
N LEU A 42 1.16 -2.74 9.04
CA LEU A 42 0.03 -3.53 8.53
C LEU A 42 -0.32 -4.71 9.45
N ASN A 43 0.68 -5.40 10.00
CA ASN A 43 0.45 -6.48 10.96
C ASN A 43 -0.25 -5.99 12.22
N ASN A 44 0.21 -4.87 12.79
CA ASN A 44 -0.40 -4.29 13.98
C ASN A 44 -1.82 -3.79 13.71
N LEU A 45 -2.03 -3.16 12.55
CA LEU A 45 -3.35 -2.68 12.12
C LEU A 45 -4.33 -3.84 11.92
N GLY A 46 -3.90 -4.89 11.23
CA GLY A 46 -4.72 -6.09 11.02
C GLY A 46 -5.07 -6.78 12.35
N ALA A 47 -4.11 -6.90 13.27
CA ALA A 47 -4.34 -7.47 14.59
C ALA A 47 -5.32 -6.65 15.42
N ALA A 48 -5.22 -5.32 15.39
CA ALA A 48 -6.09 -4.41 16.14
C ALA A 48 -7.56 -4.51 15.72
N HIS A 49 -7.82 -4.78 14.45
CA HIS A 49 -9.18 -4.83 13.88
C HIS A 49 -9.64 -6.24 13.49
N ARG A 50 -8.87 -7.28 13.84
CA ARG A 50 -9.16 -8.68 13.47
C ARG A 50 -9.33 -8.89 11.95
N VAL A 51 -8.58 -8.13 11.16
CA VAL A 51 -8.55 -8.21 9.69
C VAL A 51 -7.22 -8.80 9.27
N PHE A 52 -7.25 -9.84 8.44
CA PHE A 52 -6.06 -10.28 7.75
C PHE A 52 -5.81 -9.38 6.53
N ILE A 53 -4.61 -8.80 6.49
CA ILE A 53 -4.19 -7.86 5.44
C ILE A 53 -3.14 -8.56 4.57
N HIS A 54 -3.39 -8.63 3.27
CA HIS A 54 -2.48 -9.22 2.29
C HIS A 54 -2.08 -8.19 1.23
N GLN A 55 -0.78 -7.98 1.08
CA GLN A 55 -0.21 -7.10 0.05
C GLN A 55 -0.03 -7.89 -1.25
N ASP A 56 -0.86 -7.63 -2.26
CA ASP A 56 -0.65 -8.16 -3.61
C ASP A 56 0.37 -7.27 -4.34
N LEU A 57 1.65 -7.59 -4.17
CA LEU A 57 2.76 -6.81 -4.75
C LEU A 57 2.73 -6.77 -6.29
N ARG A 58 2.14 -7.79 -6.94
CA ARG A 58 2.07 -7.84 -8.41
C ARG A 58 1.04 -6.88 -8.96
N ARG A 59 -0.11 -6.78 -8.29
CA ARG A 59 -1.21 -5.89 -8.69
C ARG A 59 -1.15 -4.53 -8.01
N SER A 60 -0.24 -4.34 -7.05
CA SER A 60 -0.14 -3.15 -6.20
C SER A 60 -1.47 -2.82 -5.51
N VAL A 61 -2.12 -3.83 -4.94
CA VAL A 61 -3.36 -3.67 -4.16
C VAL A 61 -3.27 -4.33 -2.80
N ILE A 62 -4.01 -3.81 -1.83
CA ILE A 62 -4.16 -4.39 -0.50
C ILE A 62 -5.47 -5.18 -0.47
N ARG A 63 -5.41 -6.46 -0.11
CA ARG A 63 -6.58 -7.32 0.11
C ARG A 63 -6.86 -7.46 1.60
N LEU A 64 -8.11 -7.29 1.97
CA LEU A 64 -8.62 -7.34 3.33
C LEU A 64 -9.56 -8.52 3.49
N TYR A 65 -9.41 -9.23 4.61
CA TYR A 65 -10.22 -10.38 4.97
C TYR A 65 -10.65 -10.24 6.43
N GLY A 66 -11.95 -10.09 6.68
CA GLY A 66 -12.50 -9.85 7.99
C GLY A 66 -13.98 -9.53 7.91
N ASP A 67 -14.57 -9.10 9.02
CA ASP A 67 -15.91 -8.52 9.03
C ASP A 67 -15.91 -7.09 8.47
N ASP A 68 -17.07 -6.64 8.00
CA ASP A 68 -17.24 -5.35 7.32
C ASP A 68 -16.81 -4.17 8.21
N THR A 69 -17.10 -4.24 9.52
CA THR A 69 -16.73 -3.18 10.47
C THR A 69 -15.21 -3.09 10.65
N GLY A 70 -14.53 -4.22 10.78
CA GLY A 70 -13.08 -4.28 10.86
C GLY A 70 -12.43 -3.77 9.57
N ILE A 71 -12.96 -4.16 8.41
CA ILE A 71 -12.49 -3.72 7.09
C ILE A 71 -12.60 -2.20 6.96
N GLU A 72 -13.75 -1.61 7.28
CA GLU A 72 -13.94 -0.15 7.23
C GLU A 72 -12.95 0.59 8.15
N GLN A 73 -12.68 0.05 9.34
CA GLN A 73 -11.70 0.65 10.26
C GLN A 73 -10.28 0.58 9.72
N VAL A 74 -9.91 -0.54 9.09
CA VAL A 74 -8.62 -0.68 8.43
C VAL A 74 -8.51 0.29 7.25
N GLU A 75 -9.52 0.40 6.40
CA GLU A 75 -9.52 1.35 5.28
C GLU A 75 -9.34 2.79 5.76
N ARG A 76 -10.09 3.23 6.79
CA ARG A 76 -9.92 4.56 7.40
C ARG A 76 -8.49 4.79 7.91
N ALA A 77 -7.90 3.80 8.58
CA ALA A 77 -6.54 3.91 9.09
C ALA A 77 -5.48 3.95 7.97
N LEU A 78 -5.68 3.19 6.90
CA LEU A 78 -4.83 3.25 5.70
C LEU A 78 -4.92 4.64 5.04
N VAL A 79 -6.11 5.21 4.91
CA VAL A 79 -6.27 6.57 4.36
C VAL A 79 -5.59 7.62 5.24
N ALA A 80 -5.78 7.54 6.57
CA ALA A 80 -5.13 8.44 7.51
C ALA A 80 -3.60 8.35 7.42
N LYS A 81 -3.05 7.14 7.29
CA LYS A 81 -1.61 6.95 7.13
C LYS A 81 -1.08 7.49 5.80
N CYS A 82 -1.85 7.41 4.70
CA CYS A 82 -1.49 8.08 3.45
C CYS A 82 -1.39 9.60 3.63
N ALA A 83 -2.34 10.21 4.35
CA ALA A 83 -2.33 11.65 4.62
C ALA A 83 -1.09 12.05 5.44
N GLU A 84 -0.78 11.30 6.51
CA GLU A 84 0.43 11.50 7.33
C GLU A 84 1.70 11.41 6.47
N LEU A 85 1.81 10.40 5.61
CA LEU A 85 2.97 10.22 4.75
C LEU A 85 3.14 11.36 3.73
N LYS A 86 2.05 11.87 3.18
CA LYS A 86 2.06 13.03 2.27
C LYS A 86 2.57 14.28 2.97
N GLU A 87 2.15 14.52 4.21
CA GLU A 87 2.60 15.67 5.01
C GLU A 87 4.12 15.63 5.29
N HIS A 88 4.68 14.44 5.44
CA HIS A 88 6.12 14.23 5.72
C HIS A 88 6.94 13.92 4.46
N SER A 89 6.36 14.06 3.26
CA SER A 89 7.03 13.79 2.00
C SER A 89 7.49 15.08 1.32
N HIS A 90 8.71 15.09 0.81
CA HIS A 90 9.26 16.21 0.03
C HIS A 90 9.60 15.75 -1.39
N THR A 91 9.05 16.46 -2.38
CA THR A 91 9.35 16.24 -3.79
C THR A 91 10.31 17.31 -4.27
N VAL A 92 11.43 16.89 -4.86
CA VAL A 92 12.40 17.77 -5.50
C VAL A 92 12.35 17.51 -7.00
N ILE A 93 11.98 18.54 -7.77
CA ILE A 93 12.01 18.48 -9.24
C ILE A 93 13.47 18.60 -9.67
N LEU A 94 13.94 17.64 -10.46
CA LEU A 94 15.31 17.61 -10.95
C LEU A 94 15.40 18.32 -12.29
N ASP A 95 16.23 19.35 -12.37
CA ASP A 95 16.69 19.88 -13.65
C ASP A 95 17.67 18.88 -14.34
N PRO A 96 18.06 19.11 -15.61
CA PRO A 96 18.96 18.20 -16.31
C PRO A 96 20.31 17.96 -15.62
N GLU A 97 20.86 18.96 -14.91
CA GLU A 97 22.15 18.85 -14.22
C GLU A 97 22.01 18.01 -12.94
N ALA A 98 20.99 18.29 -12.13
CA ALA A 98 20.65 17.55 -10.93
C ALA A 98 20.29 16.09 -11.25
N LEU A 99 19.58 15.85 -12.36
CA LEU A 99 19.30 14.51 -12.86
C LEU A 99 20.59 13.80 -13.28
N ALA A 100 21.47 14.46 -14.03
CA ALA A 100 22.75 13.88 -14.43
C ALA A 100 23.62 13.52 -13.21
N PHE A 101 23.65 14.37 -12.18
CA PHE A 101 24.31 14.08 -10.91
C PHE A 101 23.71 12.86 -10.21
N ALA A 102 22.37 12.81 -10.10
CA ALA A 102 21.66 11.69 -9.48
C ALA A 102 22.00 10.36 -10.17
N LEU A 103 22.02 10.34 -11.50
CA LEU A 103 22.34 9.17 -12.33
C LEU A 103 23.82 8.74 -12.23
N LYS A 104 24.75 9.69 -12.05
CA LYS A 104 26.19 9.43 -11.88
C LYS A 104 26.58 8.91 -10.48
N GLY A 105 25.60 8.54 -9.66
CA GLY A 105 25.81 7.96 -8.33
C GLY A 105 25.42 8.89 -7.18
N GLY A 106 25.04 10.14 -7.45
CA GLY A 106 24.50 11.05 -6.44
C GLY A 106 23.28 10.46 -5.72
N PHE A 107 22.38 9.79 -6.46
CA PHE A 107 21.23 9.13 -5.85
C PHE A 107 21.62 8.00 -4.90
N ARG A 108 22.71 7.27 -5.17
CA ARG A 108 23.21 6.24 -4.24
C ARG A 108 23.69 6.84 -2.92
N GLN A 109 24.27 8.04 -2.96
CA GLN A 109 24.68 8.75 -1.74
C GLN A 109 23.46 9.17 -0.91
N ILE A 110 22.41 9.65 -1.58
CA ILE A 110 21.13 9.99 -0.93
C ILE A 110 20.49 8.75 -0.30
N VAL A 111 20.44 7.63 -1.03
CA VAL A 111 19.96 6.33 -0.51
C VAL A 111 20.78 5.87 0.70
N ALA A 112 22.10 6.04 0.67
CA ALA A 112 22.96 5.65 1.80
C ALA A 112 22.70 6.51 3.04
N ALA A 113 22.43 7.81 2.87
CA ALA A 113 22.16 8.73 3.97
C ALA A 113 20.76 8.57 4.56
N LEU A 114 19.73 8.38 3.72
CA LEU A 114 18.32 8.40 4.13
C LEU A 114 17.72 7.01 4.28
N GLY A 115 18.33 5.99 3.67
CA GLY A 115 17.84 4.62 3.64
C GLY A 115 17.02 4.30 2.40
N LYS A 116 17.20 3.08 1.88
CA LYS A 116 16.61 2.58 0.63
C LYS A 116 15.09 2.70 0.54
N ASP A 117 14.39 2.54 1.66
CA ASP A 117 12.93 2.55 1.70
C ASP A 117 12.34 3.96 1.92
N LYS A 118 13.17 5.00 2.03
CA LYS A 118 12.72 6.38 2.29
C LYS A 118 12.83 7.31 1.09
N VAL A 119 13.46 6.85 0.01
CA VAL A 119 13.71 7.68 -1.18
C VAL A 119 13.27 6.95 -2.45
N LYS A 120 12.78 7.70 -3.42
CA LYS A 120 12.41 7.22 -4.75
C LYS A 120 12.93 8.21 -5.79
N LEU A 121 13.58 7.71 -6.82
CA LEU A 121 13.84 8.47 -8.04
C LEU A 121 12.74 8.15 -9.05
N ASP A 122 11.99 9.15 -9.47
CA ASP A 122 11.00 9.03 -10.53
C ASP A 122 11.54 9.70 -11.79
N ILE A 123 11.67 8.93 -12.87
CA ILE A 123 12.16 9.39 -14.18
C ILE A 123 11.11 9.24 -15.28
N ILE A 124 9.91 8.76 -14.92
CA ILE A 124 8.84 8.46 -15.87
C ILE A 124 7.83 9.61 -15.90
N ASN A 125 7.51 10.15 -14.73
CA ASN A 125 6.60 11.28 -14.63
C ASN A 125 7.36 12.57 -14.94
N ASN A 126 7.05 13.20 -16.08
CA ASN A 126 7.51 14.54 -16.40
C ASN A 126 6.48 15.53 -15.82
N PRO A 127 6.82 16.31 -14.77
CA PRO A 127 5.89 17.23 -14.12
C PRO A 127 5.43 18.38 -15.04
#